data_AF-A0A8S4QTC0-F1
#
_entry.id   AF-A0A8S4QTC0-F1
#
_cell.length_a   1.000
_cell.length_b   1.000
_cell.length_c   1.000
_cell.angle_alpha   90.00
_cell.angle_beta   90.00
_cell.angle_gamma   90.00
#
_symmetry.space_group_name_H-M   'P 1'
#
loop_
_entity.id
_entity.type
_entity.pdbx_description
1 polymer ?
#
loop_
_entity_poly.entity_id
_entity_poly.type
_entity_poly.pdbx_seq_one_letter_code
_entity_poly.pdbx_strand_id
1 'polypeptide(L)'
;MGTKCNGCSESIYDLLFMECRQENCKKIYHMKCLMLSKKQFEEFTEQYKTNWRCPECMRDDPKGDNSDTPVRATAMNKTFTPSSYVNKQRGNRVAHSELRIETEEKVLEELEGVSWGSAISH
;
A
#
# COMPACT_ATOMS: atom_id res chain seq x y z
N MET A 1 -12.26 11.94 28.88
CA MET A 1 -11.71 10.80 28.13
C MET A 1 -11.05 11.36 26.88
N GLY A 2 -9.75 11.11 26.68
CA GLY A 2 -9.03 11.62 25.51
C GLY A 2 -9.36 10.81 24.26
N THR A 3 -9.40 11.48 23.11
CA THR A 3 -9.51 10.82 21.80
C THR A 3 -8.25 10.00 21.53
N LYS A 4 -8.40 8.78 21.01
CA LYS A 4 -7.26 7.92 20.66
C LYS A 4 -6.92 8.02 19.18
N CYS A 5 -5.64 8.00 18.87
CA CYS A 5 -5.14 7.93 17.50
C CYS A 5 -5.36 6.54 16.91
N ASN A 6 -5.95 6.46 15.72
CA ASN A 6 -6.14 5.21 14.98
C ASN A 6 -4.85 4.65 14.35
N GLY A 7 -3.75 5.41 14.35
CA GLY A 7 -2.45 4.97 13.86
C GLY A 7 -1.59 4.29 14.92
N CYS A 8 -1.51 4.86 16.13
CA CYS A 8 -0.65 4.34 17.20
C CYS A 8 -1.39 3.98 18.49
N SER A 9 -2.73 4.10 18.54
CA SER A 9 -3.58 3.83 19.72
C SER A 9 -3.32 4.70 20.95
N GLU A 10 -2.35 5.61 20.89
CA GLU A 10 -2.05 6.59 21.93
C GLU A 10 -3.09 7.70 21.99
N SER A 11 -3.22 8.32 23.16
CA SER A 11 -4.14 9.45 23.36
C SER A 11 -3.64 10.71 22.64
N ILE A 12 -4.58 11.48 22.11
CA ILE A 12 -4.35 12.80 21.50
C ILE A 12 -4.72 13.84 22.55
N TYR A 13 -3.77 14.70 22.90
CA TYR A 13 -3.94 15.74 23.92
C TYR A 13 -3.86 17.16 23.34
N ASP A 14 -3.38 17.31 22.11
CA ASP A 14 -3.21 18.58 21.42
C ASP A 14 -4.18 18.71 20.23
N LEU A 15 -4.10 19.85 19.53
CA LEU A 15 -4.86 20.13 18.31
C LEU A 15 -4.12 19.69 17.04
N LEU A 16 -3.00 18.95 17.17
CA LEU A 16 -2.15 18.52 16.06
C LEU A 16 -2.54 17.13 15.57
N PHE A 17 -3.80 17.04 15.11
CA PHE A 17 -4.39 15.82 14.57
C PHE A 17 -5.13 16.08 13.27
N MET A 18 -5.38 15.02 12.52
CA MET A 18 -6.27 15.02 11.35
C MET A 18 -7.44 14.08 11.61
N GLU A 19 -8.64 14.53 11.28
CA GLU A 19 -9.88 13.73 11.36
C GLU A 19 -10.38 13.41 9.95
N CYS A 20 -10.72 12.15 9.71
CA CYS A 20 -11.28 11.74 8.42
C CYS A 20 -12.66 12.37 8.19
N ARG A 21 -12.84 13.09 7.08
CA ARG A 21 -14.12 13.68 6.70
C ARG A 21 -15.26 12.66 6.57
N GLN A 22 -14.94 11.43 6.14
CA GLN A 22 -15.94 10.41 5.86
C GLN A 22 -16.85 10.16 7.07
N GLU A 23 -18.15 10.36 6.89
CA GLU A 23 -19.16 10.33 7.97
C GLU A 23 -19.18 9.01 8.76
N ASN A 24 -18.96 7.88 8.08
CA ASN A 24 -18.95 6.56 8.71
C ASN A 24 -17.58 6.14 9.27
N CYS A 25 -16.55 6.97 9.13
CA CYS A 25 -15.18 6.67 9.57
C CYS A 25 -14.83 7.51 10.80
N LYS A 26 -14.82 8.84 10.66
CA LYS A 26 -14.42 9.82 11.68
C LYS A 26 -13.17 9.44 12.50
N LYS A 27 -12.28 8.62 11.92
CA LYS A 27 -11.02 8.20 12.54
C LYS A 27 -10.07 9.38 12.66
N ILE A 28 -9.33 9.42 13.77
CA ILE A 28 -8.46 10.54 14.13
C ILE A 28 -7.03 10.04 14.23
N TYR A 29 -6.08 10.82 13.72
CA TYR A 29 -4.68 10.44 13.67
C TYR A 29 -3.80 11.58 14.17
N HIS A 30 -2.77 11.26 14.96
CA HIS A 30 -1.68 12.20 15.20
C HIS A 30 -1.02 12.55 13.88
N MET A 31 -0.56 13.80 13.76
CA MET A 31 0.26 14.27 12.66
C MET A 31 1.46 13.33 12.37
N LYS A 32 2.15 12.86 13.42
CA LYS A 32 3.30 11.95 13.31
C LYS A 32 2.95 10.59 12.66
N CYS A 33 1.74 10.08 12.92
CA CYS A 33 1.29 8.81 12.34
C CYS A 33 0.97 8.93 10.84
N LEU A 34 0.81 10.16 10.36
CA LEU A 34 0.60 10.47 8.95
C LEU A 34 1.89 10.92 8.24
N MET A 35 3.04 10.82 8.93
CA MET A 35 4.34 11.29 8.44
C MET A 35 4.34 12.78 8.03
N LEU A 36 3.48 13.57 8.66
CA LEU A 36 3.42 15.01 8.46
C LEU A 36 4.37 15.70 9.44
N SER A 37 5.12 16.69 8.95
CA SER A 37 5.82 17.65 9.79
C SER A 37 4.88 18.76 10.25
N LYS A 38 5.23 19.44 11.35
CA LYS A 38 4.46 20.58 11.86
C LYS A 38 4.30 21.68 10.81
N LYS A 39 5.38 21.97 10.07
CA LYS A 39 5.37 22.93 8.96
C LYS A 39 4.34 22.57 7.89
N GLN A 40 4.33 21.31 7.42
CA GLN A 40 3.34 20.87 6.42
C GLN A 40 1.91 20.96 6.94
N PHE A 41 1.69 20.61 8.21
CA PHE A 41 0.37 20.72 8.83
C PHE A 41 -0.11 22.18 8.95
N GLU A 42 0.80 23.11 9.23
CA GLU A 42 0.50 24.55 9.30
C GLU A 42 0.25 25.16 7.91
N GLU A 43 0.90 24.65 6.87
CA GLU A 43 0.69 25.05 5.47
C GLU A 43 -0.65 24.58 4.90
N PHE A 44 -1.28 23.56 5.51
CA PHE A 44 -2.59 23.09 5.08
C PHE A 44 -3.69 24.11 5.39
N THR A 45 -4.45 24.44 4.36
CA THR A 45 -5.67 25.25 4.51
C THR A 45 -6.69 24.54 5.37
N GLU A 46 -7.55 25.29 6.06
CA GLU A 46 -8.66 24.71 6.81
C GLU A 46 -9.56 23.84 5.93
N GLN A 47 -9.81 24.28 4.69
CA GLN A 47 -10.57 23.50 3.72
C GLN A 47 -9.92 22.14 3.44
N TYR A 48 -8.59 22.07 3.34
CA TYR A 48 -7.90 20.80 3.16
C TYR A 48 -8.05 19.91 4.39
N LYS A 49 -7.84 20.46 5.60
CA LYS A 49 -7.98 19.72 6.86
C LYS A 49 -9.38 19.14 7.04
N THR A 50 -10.42 19.92 6.76
CA THR A 50 -11.83 19.50 6.85
C THR A 50 -12.21 18.50 5.76
N ASN A 51 -11.55 18.52 4.60
CA ASN A 51 -11.79 17.57 3.50
C ASN A 51 -10.86 16.36 3.48
N TRP A 52 -9.97 16.25 4.45
CA TRP A 52 -8.98 15.20 4.48
C TRP A 52 -9.63 13.82 4.69
N ARG A 53 -9.09 12.81 4.01
CA ARG A 53 -9.52 11.42 4.11
C ARG A 53 -8.38 10.56 4.65
N CYS A 54 -8.69 9.63 5.55
CA CYS A 54 -7.67 8.76 6.11
C CYS A 54 -7.17 7.72 5.10
N PRO A 55 -5.97 7.14 5.33
CA PRO A 55 -5.40 6.11 4.45
C PRO A 55 -6.28 4.87 4.26
N GLU A 56 -7.17 4.58 5.19
CA GLU A 56 -8.12 3.47 5.05
C GLU A 56 -9.22 3.81 4.05
N CYS A 57 -9.90 4.94 4.22
CA CYS A 57 -10.94 5.38 3.29
C CYS A 57 -10.40 5.60 1.88
N MET A 58 -9.20 6.17 1.73
CA MET A 58 -8.57 6.36 0.41
C MET A 58 -8.26 5.04 -0.31
N ARG A 59 -8.05 3.94 0.42
CA ARG A 59 -7.83 2.61 -0.17
C ARG A 59 -9.11 1.94 -0.60
N ASP A 60 -10.20 2.18 0.14
CA ASP A 60 -11.51 1.60 -0.13
C ASP A 60 -12.27 2.32 -1.26
N ASP A 61 -11.83 3.53 -1.64
CA ASP A 61 -12.35 4.22 -2.81
C ASP A 61 -12.10 3.39 -4.09
N PRO A 62 -13.14 3.04 -4.87
CA PRO A 62 -12.95 2.37 -6.13
C PRO A 62 -12.12 3.26 -7.06
N LYS A 63 -11.07 2.68 -7.65
CA LYS A 63 -10.34 3.33 -8.74
C LYS A 63 -11.35 3.58 -9.87
N GLY A 64 -11.36 4.82 -10.38
CA GLY A 64 -12.32 5.29 -11.37
C GLY A 64 -12.40 4.43 -12.64
N ASP A 65 -13.27 4.83 -13.57
CA ASP A 65 -13.41 4.13 -14.83
C ASP A 65 -12.13 4.24 -15.69
N ASN A 66 -11.80 3.17 -16.40
CA ASN A 66 -10.61 3.14 -17.27
C ASN A 66 -10.81 3.90 -18.59
N SER A 67 -11.83 4.75 -18.70
CA SER A 67 -12.18 5.45 -19.94
C SER A 67 -11.07 6.42 -20.40
N ASP A 68 -10.21 6.87 -19.49
CA ASP A 68 -9.07 7.75 -19.78
C ASP A 68 -7.75 6.99 -20.04
N THR A 69 -7.77 5.64 -20.01
CA THR A 69 -6.58 4.89 -20.44
C THR A 69 -6.50 4.88 -21.96
N PRO A 70 -5.43 5.44 -22.58
CA PRO A 70 -5.31 5.45 -24.02
C PRO A 70 -5.33 4.01 -24.54
N VAL A 71 -6.27 3.72 -25.44
CA VAL A 71 -6.37 2.40 -26.08
C VAL A 71 -5.05 2.16 -26.81
N ARG A 72 -4.29 1.17 -26.36
CA ARG A 72 -3.09 0.71 -27.09
C ARG A 72 -3.57 0.28 -28.48
N ALA A 73 -3.27 1.08 -29.50
CA ALA A 73 -3.60 0.76 -30.88
C ALA A 73 -3.03 -0.62 -31.21
N THR A 74 -3.92 -1.60 -31.34
CA THR A 74 -3.55 -2.91 -31.84
C THR A 74 -3.23 -2.73 -33.32
N ALA A 75 -1.95 -2.86 -33.68
CA ALA A 75 -1.58 -3.05 -35.07
C ALA A 75 -2.31 -4.32 -35.56
N MET A 76 -3.42 -4.12 -36.27
CA MET A 76 -4.14 -5.18 -36.98
C MET A 76 -3.21 -5.66 -38.10
N ASN A 77 -2.39 -6.67 -37.82
CA ASN A 77 -1.80 -7.60 -38.78
C ASN A 77 -0.93 -8.62 -38.05
N LYS A 78 -1.55 -9.47 -37.23
CA LYS A 78 -0.99 -10.79 -36.90
C LYS A 78 -2.12 -11.81 -36.92
N THR A 79 -2.05 -12.69 -37.91
CA THR A 79 -2.82 -13.92 -38.04
C THR A 79 -2.94 -14.61 -36.68
N PHE A 80 -4.17 -14.75 -36.18
CA PHE A 80 -4.45 -15.45 -34.94
C PHE A 80 -4.18 -16.95 -35.12
N THR A 81 -3.05 -17.44 -34.65
CA THR A 81 -2.93 -18.83 -34.21
C THR A 81 -3.60 -18.93 -32.83
N PRO A 82 -4.61 -19.79 -32.62
CA PRO A 82 -5.25 -19.93 -31.32
C PRO A 82 -4.31 -20.69 -30.37
N SER A 83 -3.43 -19.97 -29.68
CA SER A 83 -2.72 -20.51 -28.51
C SER A 83 -3.57 -20.22 -27.29
N SER A 84 -4.21 -21.25 -26.75
CA SER A 84 -5.00 -21.20 -25.53
C SER A 84 -4.12 -20.94 -24.31
N TYR A 85 -3.91 -19.66 -23.98
CA TYR A 85 -3.45 -19.26 -22.65
C TYR A 85 -4.37 -18.17 -22.10
N VAL A 86 -5.55 -18.59 -21.64
CA VAL A 86 -6.41 -17.79 -20.77
C VAL A 86 -6.37 -18.42 -19.38
N ASN A 87 -5.69 -17.80 -18.42
CA ASN A 87 -5.88 -18.14 -17.01
C ASN A 87 -7.23 -17.56 -16.56
N LYS A 88 -8.30 -18.35 -16.73
CA LYS A 88 -9.63 -18.06 -16.21
C LYS A 88 -9.69 -18.41 -14.71
N GLN A 89 -9.00 -17.65 -13.85
CA GLN A 89 -9.28 -17.71 -12.42
C GLN A 89 -9.28 -16.31 -11.82
N ARG A 90 -10.48 -15.71 -11.80
CA ARG A 90 -10.80 -14.56 -10.97
C ARG A 90 -11.69 -15.07 -9.83
N GLY A 91 -11.13 -15.12 -8.63
CA GLY A 91 -11.88 -15.20 -7.37
C GLY A 91 -12.32 -16.59 -6.91
N ASN A 92 -11.53 -17.20 -6.02
CA ASN A 92 -12.13 -17.85 -4.86
C ASN A 92 -11.29 -17.51 -3.64
N ARG A 93 -11.93 -16.97 -2.60
CA ARG A 93 -11.28 -16.71 -1.30
C ARG A 93 -10.97 -18.06 -0.68
N VAL A 94 -9.71 -18.48 -0.70
CA VAL A 94 -9.27 -19.61 0.12
C VAL A 94 -9.12 -19.09 1.54
N ALA A 95 -9.89 -19.68 2.46
CA ALA A 95 -9.74 -19.46 3.88
C ALA A 95 -8.28 -19.70 4.27
N HIS A 96 -7.71 -18.75 5.02
CA HIS A 96 -6.34 -18.82 5.49
C HIS A 96 -6.19 -19.97 6.49
N SER A 97 -5.77 -21.14 6.03
CA SER A 97 -5.24 -22.19 6.92
C SER A 97 -3.76 -21.91 7.16
N GLU A 98 -3.40 -21.74 8.43
CA GLU A 98 -2.05 -21.45 8.93
C GLU A 98 -0.94 -22.20 8.18
N LEU A 99 -0.03 -21.44 7.57
CA LEU A 99 1.26 -21.97 7.14
C LEU A 99 2.29 -21.66 8.22
N ARG A 100 2.53 -22.67 9.04
CA ARG A 100 3.65 -22.80 9.98
C ARG A 100 4.96 -22.81 9.19
N ILE A 101 5.79 -21.79 9.37
CA ILE A 101 7.14 -21.75 8.78
C ILE A 101 8.02 -22.65 9.64
N GLU A 102 8.37 -23.83 9.12
CA GLU A 102 9.31 -24.74 9.75
C GLU A 102 10.75 -24.38 9.33
N THR A 103 11.45 -23.77 10.29
CA THR A 103 12.88 -23.88 10.63
C THR A 103 13.95 -23.50 9.60
N GLU A 104 14.84 -22.62 10.07
CA GLU A 104 15.95 -21.89 9.43
C GLU A 104 17.14 -22.74 8.93
N GLU A 105 17.04 -24.06 8.87
CA GLU A 105 18.21 -24.93 8.64
C GLU A 105 18.58 -25.15 7.16
N LYS A 106 17.76 -24.68 6.20
CA LYS A 106 17.97 -24.93 4.76
C LYS A 106 18.57 -23.78 3.96
N VAL A 107 18.88 -22.65 4.60
CA VAL A 107 19.42 -21.45 3.93
C VAL A 107 20.96 -21.41 3.96
N LEU A 108 21.60 -22.23 4.80
CA LEU A 108 23.07 -22.22 4.96
C LEU A 108 23.85 -23.14 4.01
N GLU A 109 23.19 -24.01 3.25
CA GLU A 109 23.89 -24.98 2.37
C GLU A 109 24.17 -24.42 0.95
N GLU A 110 23.56 -23.30 0.54
CA GLU A 110 23.79 -22.71 -0.79
C GLU A 110 24.87 -21.62 -0.85
N LEU A 111 25.51 -21.27 0.28
CA LEU A 111 26.53 -20.20 0.33
C LEU A 111 27.98 -20.68 0.11
N GLU A 112 28.24 -21.98 -0.05
CA GLU A 112 29.60 -22.47 -0.35
C GLU A 112 29.95 -22.48 -1.86
N GLY A 113 29.07 -21.97 -2.73
CA GLY A 113 29.27 -21.99 -4.18
C GLY A 113 29.79 -20.69 -4.82
N VAL A 114 29.81 -19.56 -4.11
CA VAL A 114 30.13 -18.26 -4.73
C VAL A 114 31.55 -17.81 -4.38
N SER A 115 32.50 -18.31 -5.16
CA SER A 115 33.89 -17.83 -5.20
C SER A 115 33.92 -16.39 -5.75
N TRP A 116 33.88 -15.40 -4.87
CA TRP A 116 34.20 -14.01 -5.23
C TRP A 116 35.71 -13.88 -5.42
N GLY A 117 36.15 -14.09 -6.66
CA GLY A 117 37.54 -13.90 -7.07
C GLY A 117 38.03 -12.50 -6.71
N SER A 118 39.15 -12.47 -6.00
CA SER A 118 39.89 -11.27 -5.64
C SER A 118 40.40 -10.55 -6.90
N ALA A 119 40.28 -9.22 -6.90
CA ALA A 119 41.18 -8.34 -7.64
C ALA A 119 41.22 -6.97 -6.95
N ILE A 120 42.13 -6.84 -5.98
CA ILE A 120 42.73 -5.56 -5.62
C ILE A 120 43.91 -5.41 -6.59
N SER A 121 43.91 -4.37 -7.40
CA SER A 121 45.08 -3.95 -8.17
C SER A 121 45.52 -2.57 -7.68
N HIS A 122 46.82 -2.47 -7.39
CA HIS A 122 47.56 -1.31 -6.87
C HIS A 122 47.45 -0.06 -7.74
#